data_AF-A0A6B3IE41-F1
#
_entry.id   AF-A0A6B3IE41-F1
#
_cell.length_a   1.000
_cell.length_b   1.000
_cell.length_c   1.000
_cell.angle_alpha   90.00
_cell.angle_beta   90.00
_cell.angle_gamma   90.00
#
_symmetry.space_group_name_H-M   'P 1'
#
loop_
_entity.id
_entity.type
_entity.pdbx_description
1 polymer ?
#
loop_
_entity_poly.entity_id
_entity_poly.type
_entity_poly.pdbx_seq_one_letter_code
_entity_poly.pdbx_strand_id
1 'polypeptide(L)' 'ICYVMSTVYAPGTQIDIDPFDPRLDLPWGLTAAPRMSKKDTEARSLAETLEAGLLPAWQGTGV' A
#
# COMPACT_ATOMS: atom_id res chain seq x y z
N ILE A 1 -17.49 -0.25 -5.59
CA ILE A 1 -17.12 0.59 -4.43
C ILE A 1 -17.14 2.05 -4.89
N CYS A 2 -17.62 2.99 -4.08
CA CYS A 2 -17.66 4.42 -4.40
C CYS A 2 -16.96 5.22 -3.30
N TYR A 3 -16.11 6.18 -3.65
CA TYR A 3 -15.33 7.00 -2.72
C TYR A 3 -15.19 8.44 -3.25
N VAL A 4 -15.22 9.42 -2.35
CA VAL A 4 -14.99 10.85 -2.65
C VAL A 4 -13.64 11.26 -2.08
N MET A 5 -12.78 11.84 -2.91
CA MET A 5 -11.38 12.12 -2.59
C MET A 5 -11.14 13.63 -2.46
N SER A 6 -10.24 14.03 -1.56
CA SER A 6 -9.81 15.42 -1.41
C SER A 6 -8.94 15.92 -2.56
N THR A 7 -8.35 15.02 -3.36
CA THR A 7 -7.50 15.32 -4.51
C THR A 7 -7.82 14.41 -5.69
N VAL A 8 -7.57 14.88 -6.91
CA VAL A 8 -7.74 14.10 -8.15
C VAL A 8 -6.67 13.01 -8.25
N TYR A 9 -7.02 11.89 -8.89
CA TYR A 9 -6.07 10.81 -9.19
C TYR A 9 -4.93 11.28 -10.10
N ALA A 10 -3.69 11.08 -9.66
CA ALA A 10 -2.48 11.34 -10.42
C ALA A 10 -1.68 10.03 -10.57
N PRO A 11 -1.59 9.43 -11.77
CA PRO A 11 -0.81 8.22 -11.99
C PRO A 11 0.66 8.39 -11.58
N GLY A 12 1.24 7.36 -10.95
CA GLY A 12 2.65 7.33 -10.56
C GLY A 12 3.01 8.07 -9.26
N THR A 13 2.05 8.75 -8.61
CA THR A 13 2.26 9.37 -7.30
C THR A 13 1.84 8.47 -6.14
N GLN A 14 1.14 7.38 -6.44
CA GLN A 14 0.74 6.39 -5.46
C GLN A 14 1.94 5.57 -4.98
N ILE A 15 1.94 5.25 -3.69
CA ILE A 15 2.88 4.31 -3.09
C ILE A 15 2.13 3.01 -2.88
N ASP A 16 2.58 1.94 -3.53
CA ASP A 16 2.03 0.60 -3.38
C ASP A 16 2.99 -0.23 -2.51
N ILE A 17 2.43 -0.96 -1.55
CA ILE A 17 3.14 -1.94 -0.71
C ILE A 17 2.58 -3.31 -1.05
N ASP A 18 3.45 -4.33 -1.09
CA ASP A 18 3.03 -5.72 -1.27
C ASP A 18 1.94 -6.07 -0.24
N PRO A 19 0.71 -6.38 -0.69
CA PRO A 19 -0.38 -6.72 0.22
C PRO A 19 -0.11 -8.00 1.01
N PHE A 20 0.83 -8.84 0.59
CA PHE A 20 1.23 -10.08 1.27
C PHE A 20 2.59 -9.96 1.97
N ASP A 21 3.09 -8.74 2.21
CA ASP A 21 4.31 -8.56 3.00
C ASP A 21 4.17 -9.21 4.38
N PRO A 22 5.05 -10.15 4.75
CA PRO A 22 4.96 -10.90 6.00
C PRO A 22 5.14 -10.02 7.25
N ARG A 23 5.70 -8.81 7.14
CA ARG A 23 5.82 -7.86 8.25
C ARG A 23 4.51 -7.17 8.59
N LEU A 24 3.58 -7.09 7.63
CA LEU A 24 2.25 -6.52 7.86
C LEU A 24 1.29 -7.55 8.45
N ASP A 25 1.50 -8.84 8.16
CA ASP A 25 0.71 -9.98 8.67
C ASP A 25 -0.82 -9.73 8.57
N LEU A 26 -1.26 -9.27 7.40
CA LEU A 26 -2.64 -8.85 7.20
C LEU A 26 -3.58 -10.08 7.17
N PRO A 27 -4.71 -10.06 7.92
CA PRO A 27 -5.59 -11.21 8.05
C PRO A 27 -6.57 -11.32 6.87
N TRP A 28 -6.05 -11.55 5.65
CA TRP A 28 -6.86 -11.57 4.43
C TRP A 28 -7.89 -12.71 4.38
N GLY A 29 -7.69 -13.80 5.13
CA GLY A 29 -8.63 -14.93 5.19
C GLY A 29 -8.85 -15.62 3.84
N LEU A 30 -7.82 -15.66 2.99
CA LEU A 30 -7.95 -16.20 1.64
C LEU A 30 -8.22 -17.70 1.65
N THR A 31 -9.27 -18.11 0.95
CA THR A 31 -9.59 -19.53 0.72
C THR A 31 -9.05 -20.04 -0.62
N ALA A 32 -8.46 -19.16 -1.43
CA ALA A 32 -7.87 -19.45 -2.73
C ALA A 32 -6.82 -18.37 -3.10
N ALA A 33 -6.02 -18.62 -4.13
CA ALA A 33 -5.06 -17.64 -4.63
C ALA A 33 -5.77 -16.35 -5.09
N PRO A 34 -5.30 -15.17 -4.66
CA PRO A 34 -5.94 -13.90 -5.00
C PRO A 34 -5.66 -13.55 -6.46
N ARG A 35 -6.65 -12.98 -7.14
CA ARG A 35 -6.45 -12.38 -8.47
C ARG A 35 -5.94 -10.97 -8.30
N MET A 36 -4.66 -10.74 -8.59
CA MET A 36 -4.01 -9.44 -8.43
C MET A 36 -3.75 -8.76 -9.78
N SER A 37 -3.62 -7.44 -9.75
CA SER A 37 -3.11 -6.68 -10.90
C SER A 37 -1.61 -6.86 -11.03
N LYS A 38 -1.05 -6.53 -12.20
CA LYS A 38 0.41 -6.51 -12.39
C LYS A 38 1.08 -5.53 -11.42
N LYS A 39 0.47 -4.35 -11.22
CA LYS A 39 0.98 -3.30 -10.33
C LYS A 39 1.12 -3.79 -8.88
N ASP A 40 0.10 -4.49 -8.38
CA ASP A 40 0.10 -4.97 -6.99
C ASP A 40 1.03 -6.19 -6.81
N THR A 41 1.16 -7.02 -7.84
CA THR A 41 2.09 -8.17 -7.83
C THR A 41 3.56 -7.74 -7.84
N GLU A 42 3.86 -6.58 -8.41
CA GLU A 42 5.20 -6.01 -8.51
C GLU A 42 5.47 -4.93 -7.45
N ALA A 43 4.56 -4.75 -6.48
CA ALA A 43 4.73 -3.78 -5.39
C ALA A 43 5.91 -4.18 -4.48
N ARG A 44 6.54 -3.18 -3.87
CA ARG A 44 7.70 -3.38 -2.96
C ARG A 44 7.24 -3.85 -1.59
N SER A 45 8.13 -4.52 -0.88
CA SER A 45 7.96 -4.76 0.55
C SER A 45 7.89 -3.44 1.34
N LEU A 46 7.30 -3.49 2.52
CA LEU A 46 7.31 -2.42 3.50
C LEU A 46 8.75 -2.01 3.85
N ALA A 47 9.65 -3.00 4.02
CA ALA A 47 11.03 -2.76 4.37
C ALA A 47 11.77 -1.97 3.28
N GLU A 48 11.68 -2.41 2.03
CA GLU A 48 12.31 -1.72 0.89
C GLU A 48 11.73 -0.31 0.70
N THR A 49 10.43 -0.12 0.93
CA THR A 49 9.78 1.18 0.77
C THR A 49 10.19 2.15 1.89
N LEU A 50 10.38 1.63 3.11
CA LEU A 50 10.93 2.38 4.24
C LEU A 50 12.39 2.79 3.98
N GLU A 51 13.23 1.86 3.54
CA GLU A 51 14.64 2.11 3.21
C GLU A 51 14.80 3.12 2.06
N ALA A 52 13.87 3.10 1.08
CA ALA A 52 13.82 4.08 0.00
C ALA A 52 13.35 5.49 0.45
N GLY A 53 12.91 5.66 1.71
CA GLY A 53 12.48 6.95 2.25
C GLY A 53 11.18 7.49 1.64
N LEU A 54 10.32 6.62 1.11
CA LEU A 54 9.10 7.05 0.40
C LEU A 54 7.86 7.10 1.30
N LEU A 55 7.91 6.46 2.46
CA LEU A 55 6.77 6.45 3.37
C LEU A 55 6.55 7.85 3.97
N PRO A 56 5.30 8.32 4.06
CA PRO A 56 4.98 9.54 4.78
C PRO A 56 5.42 9.45 6.24
N ALA A 57 6.03 10.54 6.74
CA ALA A 57 6.36 10.65 8.15
C ALA A 57 5.11 11.01 8.97
N TRP A 58 4.91 10.32 10.09
CA TRP A 58 3.91 10.71 11.07
C TRP A 58 4.28 12.07 11.69
N GLN A 59 3.36 13.04 11.65
CA GLN A 59 3.60 14.40 12.16
C GLN A 59 2.97 14.67 13.53
N GLY A 60 2.44 13.63 14.19
CA GLY A 60 1.67 13.76 15.42
C GLY A 60 0.18 13.96 15.17
N THR A 61 -0.65 13.64 16.17
CA THR A 61 -2.06 14.03 16.18
C THR A 61 -2.07 15.51 16.57
N GLY A 62 -2.18 16.41 15.59
CA GLY A 62 -2.36 17.83 15.90
C GLY A 62 -3.64 18.01 16.71
N VAL A 63 -3.49 18.30 18.02
CA VAL A 63 -4.51 18.52 19.08
C VAL A 63 -5.73 17.61 19.06
#